data_AF-A0A2V6DKU3-F1
#
_entry.id   AF-A0A2V6DKU3-F1
#
_cell.length_a   1.000
_cell.length_b   1.000
_cell.length_c   1.000
_cell.angle_alpha   90.00
_cell.angle_beta   90.00
_cell.angle_gamma   90.00
#
_symmetry.space_group_name_H-M   'P 1'
#
loop_
_entity.id
_entity.type
_entity.pdbx_description
1 polymer ?
#
loop_
_entity_poly.entity_id
_entity_poly.type
_entity_poly.pdbx_seq_one_letter_code
_entity_poly.pdbx_strand_id
1 'polypeptide(L)'
;MRSGVIRLFRFAGIEVFLHFSWFLVAAIYISGYIRRYESPVWGVLEYISVFAIVLIHEFGHALACRQVGGIADRIVLWPLGGIAFVNPPRRPGAYLWSIAAGPLVNVILLPVLAFVSMLAQASLPGSDVAVFFRDLNLINAVLLGFNLLPVFPLDGGQIVRGLLWFPFGEIRSLQISSVIGLIGGAILGIVGLMAGSVWWAVLAFFLLSRAWYGWQQAKAMITASKMGIPISPSPTAPENPVPR
;
A
#
# COMPACT_ATOMS: atom_id res chain seq x y z
N MET A 1 25.64 2.00 6.96
CA MET A 1 24.92 2.66 5.85
C MET A 1 23.87 1.67 5.34
N ARG A 2 22.57 1.94 5.53
CA ARG A 2 21.51 1.05 5.02
C ARG A 2 21.27 1.40 3.56
N SER A 3 21.77 0.55 2.66
CA SER A 3 21.85 0.79 1.22
C SER A 3 20.46 1.04 0.62
N GLY A 4 20.28 2.20 -0.04
CA GLY A 4 19.14 2.45 -0.93
C GLY A 4 17.96 3.26 -0.37
N VAL A 5 17.96 3.69 0.89
CA VAL A 5 16.90 4.55 1.45
C VAL A 5 17.45 5.87 1.99
N ILE A 6 16.73 6.96 1.71
CA ILE A 6 17.03 8.32 2.16
C ILE A 6 15.95 8.73 3.16
N ARG A 7 16.34 9.21 4.34
CA ARG A 7 15.39 9.77 5.30
C ARG A 7 14.87 11.10 4.77
N LEU A 8 13.55 11.24 4.65
CA LEU A 8 12.92 12.48 4.21
C LEU A 8 12.63 13.40 5.40
N PHE A 9 11.75 12.97 6.29
CA PHE A 9 11.33 13.76 7.45
C PHE A 9 10.79 12.86 8.57
N ARG A 10 10.46 13.46 9.72
CA ARG A 10 9.75 12.80 10.81
C ARG A 10 8.48 13.58 11.11
N PHE A 11 7.34 12.90 11.12
CA PHE A 11 6.04 13.50 11.41
C PHE A 11 5.25 12.64 12.40
N ALA A 12 4.64 13.28 13.40
CA ALA A 12 3.94 12.60 14.50
C ALA A 12 4.78 11.50 15.19
N GLY A 13 6.12 11.57 15.15
CA GLY A 13 6.99 10.51 15.68
C GLY A 13 7.25 9.34 14.74
N ILE A 14 6.70 9.34 13.52
CA ILE A 14 6.91 8.35 12.45
C ILE A 14 8.02 8.86 11.53
N GLU A 15 9.04 8.04 11.27
CA GLU A 15 10.12 8.35 10.34
C GLU A 15 9.73 7.95 8.91
N VAL A 16 9.80 8.91 7.98
CA VAL A 16 9.50 8.69 6.56
C VAL A 16 10.80 8.58 5.77
N PHE A 17 10.92 7.52 4.99
CA PHE A 17 12.05 7.23 4.13
C PHE A 17 11.60 7.12 2.68
N LEU A 18 12.50 7.45 1.76
CA LEU A 18 12.33 7.31 0.32
C LEU A 18 13.37 6.34 -0.23
N HIS A 19 12.92 5.31 -0.94
CA HIS A 19 13.82 4.40 -1.63
C HIS A 19 14.33 5.03 -2.94
N PHE A 20 15.62 4.85 -3.26
CA PHE A 20 16.25 5.49 -4.43
C PHE A 20 15.56 5.16 -5.76
N SER A 21 14.97 3.96 -5.87
CA SER A 21 14.25 3.54 -7.08
C SER A 21 13.04 4.43 -7.38
N TRP A 22 12.55 5.22 -6.42
CA TRP A 22 11.53 6.23 -6.63
C TRP A 22 11.94 7.22 -7.73
N PHE A 23 13.19 7.70 -7.73
CA PHE A 23 13.69 8.62 -8.73
C PHE A 23 13.73 8.02 -10.15
N LEU A 24 13.96 6.69 -10.25
CA LEU A 24 13.94 6.00 -11.54
C LEU A 24 12.53 6.00 -12.14
N VAL A 25 11.51 5.69 -11.33
CA VAL A 25 10.13 5.69 -11.80
C VAL A 25 9.61 7.12 -11.99
N ALA A 26 10.08 8.09 -11.20
CA ALA A 26 9.84 9.51 -11.45
C ALA A 26 10.31 9.91 -12.85
N ALA A 27 11.54 9.55 -13.22
CA ALA A 27 12.10 9.88 -14.53
C ALA A 27 11.29 9.25 -15.67
N ILE A 28 10.89 7.98 -15.54
CA ILE A 28 10.06 7.29 -16.54
C ILE A 28 8.68 7.95 -16.65
N TYR A 29 8.03 8.20 -15.51
CA TYR A 29 6.70 8.81 -15.47
C TYR A 29 6.70 10.21 -16.09
N ILE A 30 7.62 11.08 -15.65
CA ILE A 30 7.75 12.44 -16.18
C ILE A 30 8.01 12.42 -17.69
N SER A 31 8.87 11.52 -18.19
CA SER A 31 9.17 11.42 -19.62
C SER A 31 7.95 11.08 -20.50
N GLY A 32 6.99 10.32 -19.95
CA GLY A 32 5.75 9.94 -20.64
C GLY A 32 4.59 10.92 -20.43
N TYR A 33 4.50 11.56 -19.25
CA TYR A 33 3.36 12.39 -18.85
C TYR A 33 3.53 13.88 -19.12
N ILE A 34 4.75 14.38 -19.37
CA ILE A 34 4.97 15.80 -19.73
C ILE A 34 4.19 16.24 -20.97
N ARG A 35 3.79 15.29 -21.83
CA ARG A 35 3.05 15.55 -23.08
C ARG A 35 1.53 15.68 -22.88
N ARG A 36 1.02 15.45 -21.67
CA ARG A 36 -0.42 15.45 -21.37
C ARG A 36 -0.95 16.81 -20.93
N TYR A 37 -0.04 17.67 -20.46
CA TYR A 37 -0.30 19.03 -20.01
C TYR A 37 0.31 20.02 -21.02
N GLU A 38 -0.27 21.21 -21.11
CA GLU A 38 0.34 22.30 -21.89
C GLU A 38 1.64 22.77 -21.23
N SER A 39 1.64 22.90 -19.90
CA SER A 39 2.85 23.20 -19.13
C SER A 39 3.43 21.96 -18.43
N PRO A 40 4.73 21.65 -18.64
CA PRO A 40 5.44 20.56 -17.95
C PRO A 40 5.34 20.56 -16.43
N VAL A 41 5.14 21.74 -15.82
CA VAL A 41 5.05 21.90 -14.37
C VAL A 41 3.90 21.08 -13.78
N TRP A 42 2.78 20.95 -14.50
CA TRP A 42 1.63 20.19 -14.03
C TRP A 42 1.88 18.69 -13.97
N GLY A 43 2.67 18.14 -14.89
CA GLY A 43 3.11 16.73 -14.81
C GLY A 43 3.98 16.46 -13.58
N VAL A 44 4.85 17.42 -13.22
CA VAL A 44 5.66 17.33 -11.99
C VAL A 44 4.77 17.41 -10.75
N LEU A 45 3.82 18.36 -10.72
CA LEU A 45 2.86 18.50 -9.62
C LEU A 45 1.98 17.25 -9.47
N GLU A 46 1.54 16.65 -10.57
CA GLU A 46 0.73 15.43 -10.57
C GLU A 46 1.52 14.30 -9.93
N TYR A 47 2.76 14.09 -10.36
CA TYR A 47 3.62 13.06 -9.81
C TYR A 47 3.86 13.23 -8.30
N ILE A 48 4.14 14.46 -7.86
CA ILE A 48 4.29 14.77 -6.43
C ILE A 48 2.98 14.53 -5.67
N SER A 49 1.83 14.85 -6.28
CA SER A 49 0.52 14.68 -5.66
C SER A 49 0.12 13.21 -5.55
N VAL A 50 0.43 12.37 -6.54
CA VAL A 50 0.25 10.90 -6.44
C VAL A 50 1.08 10.34 -5.29
N PHE A 51 2.32 10.80 -5.14
CA PHE A 51 3.16 10.42 -4.02
C PHE A 51 2.58 10.88 -2.67
N ALA A 52 2.05 12.10 -2.61
CA ALA A 52 1.37 12.61 -1.42
C ALA A 52 0.13 11.77 -1.07
N ILE A 53 -0.67 11.36 -2.06
CA ILE A 53 -1.84 10.48 -1.85
C ILE A 53 -1.40 9.16 -1.23
N VAL A 54 -0.37 8.51 -1.79
CA VAL A 54 0.19 7.26 -1.24
C VAL A 54 0.72 7.48 0.18
N LEU A 55 1.43 8.58 0.44
CA LEU A 55 1.96 8.86 1.76
C LEU A 55 0.85 9.08 2.80
N ILE A 56 -0.20 9.84 2.48
CA ILE A 56 -1.32 10.05 3.39
C ILE A 56 -2.07 8.74 3.63
N HIS A 57 -2.20 7.88 2.61
CA HIS A 57 -2.72 6.52 2.75
C HIS A 57 -1.91 5.69 3.76
N GLU A 58 -0.57 5.66 3.64
CA GLU A 58 0.30 4.97 4.60
C GLU A 58 0.21 5.55 6.02
N PHE A 59 0.07 6.88 6.13
CA PHE A 59 -0.20 7.52 7.41
C PHE A 59 -1.54 7.09 8.01
N GLY A 60 -2.57 6.86 7.18
CA GLY A 60 -3.84 6.27 7.62
C GLY A 60 -3.63 4.98 8.40
N HIS A 61 -2.83 4.05 7.86
CA HIS A 61 -2.48 2.80 8.54
C HIS A 61 -1.71 3.04 9.84
N ALA A 62 -0.66 3.86 9.78
CA ALA A 62 0.23 4.07 10.92
C ALA A 62 -0.46 4.75 12.10
N LEU A 63 -1.30 5.76 11.82
CA LEU A 63 -2.04 6.49 12.84
C LEU A 63 -3.14 5.61 13.45
N ALA A 64 -3.88 4.85 12.63
CA ALA A 64 -4.89 3.92 13.13
C ALA A 64 -4.28 2.82 14.01
N CYS A 65 -3.09 2.32 13.63
CA CYS A 65 -2.33 1.37 14.44
C CYS A 65 -1.97 1.94 15.83
N ARG A 66 -1.49 3.19 15.88
CA ARG A 66 -1.17 3.84 17.15
C ARG A 66 -2.42 4.13 18.00
N GLN A 67 -3.54 4.51 17.38
CA GLN A 67 -4.81 4.73 18.08
C GLN A 67 -5.30 3.49 18.84
N VAL A 68 -5.04 2.29 18.33
CA VAL A 68 -5.44 1.03 18.98
C VAL A 68 -4.41 0.49 19.97
N GLY A 69 -3.34 1.24 20.26
CA GLY A 69 -2.24 0.87 21.15
C GLY A 69 -1.11 0.08 20.49
N GLY A 70 -1.02 0.13 19.15
CA GLY A 70 0.05 -0.51 18.39
C GLY A 70 1.28 0.39 18.17
N ILE A 71 2.31 -0.19 17.57
CA ILE A 71 3.56 0.49 17.25
C ILE A 71 3.64 0.69 15.74
N ALA A 72 3.91 1.92 15.31
CA ALA A 72 4.11 2.24 13.90
C ALA A 72 5.08 3.42 13.79
N ASP A 73 6.36 3.14 13.51
CA ASP A 73 7.42 4.17 13.63
C ASP A 73 8.13 4.48 12.32
N ARG A 74 7.83 3.72 11.27
CA ARG A 74 8.53 3.83 9.99
C ARG A 74 7.58 3.68 8.82
N ILE A 75 7.70 4.58 7.85
CA ILE A 75 7.12 4.48 6.52
C ILE A 75 8.25 4.52 5.50
N VAL A 76 8.27 3.57 4.57
CA VAL A 76 9.20 3.56 3.44
C VAL A 76 8.41 3.68 2.16
N LEU A 77 8.67 4.72 1.39
CA LEU A 77 8.05 4.97 0.10
C LEU A 77 8.96 4.43 -1.00
N TRP A 78 8.36 3.75 -1.96
CA TRP A 78 9.06 3.10 -3.07
C TRP A 78 8.19 3.18 -4.34
N PRO A 79 8.70 2.84 -5.53
CA PRO A 79 7.99 3.12 -6.77
C PRO A 79 6.64 2.46 -6.94
N LEU A 80 6.45 1.31 -6.31
CA LEU A 80 5.22 0.53 -6.40
C LEU A 80 4.22 0.89 -5.28
N GLY A 81 4.53 1.86 -4.41
CA GLY A 81 3.63 2.32 -3.35
C GLY A 81 4.36 2.75 -2.07
N GLY A 82 3.71 2.55 -0.93
CA GLY A 82 4.31 2.74 0.39
C GLY A 82 4.36 1.43 1.17
N ILE A 83 5.18 1.40 2.20
CA ILE A 83 5.17 0.35 3.21
C ILE A 83 5.22 1.04 4.58
N ALA A 84 4.07 1.10 5.25
CA ALA A 84 4.00 1.41 6.66
C ALA A 84 4.34 0.16 7.50
N PHE A 85 5.35 0.25 8.36
CA PHE A 85 5.70 -0.80 9.31
C PHE A 85 4.79 -0.69 10.53
N VAL A 86 3.63 -1.35 10.47
CA VAL A 86 2.61 -1.36 11.53
C VAL A 86 2.64 -2.66 12.33
N ASN A 87 2.57 -2.54 13.65
CA ASN A 87 2.49 -3.65 14.59
C ASN A 87 1.31 -3.43 15.55
N PRO A 88 0.07 -3.74 15.11
CA PRO A 88 -1.11 -3.60 15.95
C PRO A 88 -1.17 -4.69 17.04
N PRO A 89 -1.89 -4.45 18.15
CA PRO A 89 -2.13 -5.49 19.15
C PRO A 89 -2.79 -6.73 18.55
N ARG A 90 -2.49 -7.92 19.09
CA ARG A 90 -2.96 -9.23 18.60
C ARG A 90 -4.45 -9.49 18.86
N ARG A 91 -5.31 -8.63 18.32
CA ARG A 91 -6.77 -8.76 18.35
C ARG A 91 -7.32 -8.38 16.99
N PRO A 92 -8.31 -9.12 16.46
CA PRO A 92 -8.78 -8.96 15.08
C PRO A 92 -9.30 -7.56 14.77
N GLY A 93 -10.02 -6.91 15.70
CA GLY A 93 -10.51 -5.55 15.51
C GLY A 93 -9.41 -4.48 15.38
N ALA A 94 -8.33 -4.59 16.17
CA ALA A 94 -7.21 -3.64 16.09
C ALA A 94 -6.43 -3.80 14.78
N TYR A 95 -6.21 -5.04 14.35
CA TYR A 95 -5.62 -5.35 13.06
C TYR A 95 -6.47 -4.80 11.91
N LEU A 96 -7.79 -5.09 11.92
CA LEU A 96 -8.69 -4.66 10.87
C LEU A 96 -8.78 -3.13 10.77
N TRP A 97 -8.87 -2.43 11.91
CA TRP A 97 -8.86 -0.96 11.92
C TRP A 97 -7.56 -0.39 11.33
N SER A 98 -6.42 -0.94 11.72
CA SER A 98 -5.11 -0.49 11.22
C SER A 98 -4.97 -0.68 9.71
N ILE A 99 -5.48 -1.77 9.16
CA ILE A 99 -5.44 -2.03 7.72
C ILE A 99 -6.53 -1.24 6.96
N ALA A 100 -7.75 -1.12 7.48
CA ALA A 100 -8.82 -0.44 6.77
C ALA A 100 -8.61 1.09 6.67
N ALA A 101 -7.84 1.68 7.60
CA ALA A 101 -7.65 3.12 7.67
C ALA A 101 -6.90 3.72 6.46
N GLY A 102 -5.99 2.98 5.82
CA GLY A 102 -5.32 3.44 4.60
C GLY A 102 -6.32 3.64 3.45
N PRO A 103 -7.05 2.59 3.01
CA PRO A 103 -8.09 2.72 2.01
C PRO A 103 -9.16 3.76 2.36
N LEU A 104 -9.50 3.93 3.64
CA LEU A 104 -10.45 4.95 4.09
C LEU A 104 -9.99 6.37 3.74
N VAL A 105 -8.68 6.66 3.77
CA VAL A 105 -8.13 7.94 3.29
C VAL A 105 -8.50 8.16 1.83
N ASN A 106 -8.28 7.17 0.96
CA ASN A 106 -8.61 7.28 -0.46
C ASN A 106 -10.11 7.42 -0.70
N VAL A 107 -10.95 6.71 0.08
CA VAL A 107 -12.42 6.84 0.06
C VAL A 107 -12.85 8.27 0.40
N ILE A 108 -12.22 8.90 1.38
CA ILE A 108 -12.50 10.30 1.75
C ILE A 108 -11.98 11.26 0.68
N LEU A 109 -10.81 10.99 0.09
CA LEU A 109 -10.23 11.84 -0.96
C LEU A 109 -11.06 11.82 -2.25
N LEU A 110 -11.75 10.73 -2.58
CA LEU A 110 -12.58 10.63 -3.79
C LEU A 110 -13.63 11.75 -3.92
N PRO A 111 -14.58 11.94 -2.99
CA PRO A 111 -15.57 13.00 -3.11
C PRO A 111 -14.94 14.40 -3.06
N VAL A 112 -13.85 14.59 -2.30
CA VAL A 112 -13.14 15.87 -2.23
C VAL A 112 -12.52 16.23 -3.57
N LEU A 113 -11.76 15.31 -4.17
CA LEU A 113 -11.12 15.52 -5.47
C LEU A 113 -12.16 15.62 -6.60
N ALA A 114 -13.22 14.82 -6.55
CA ALA A 114 -14.32 14.90 -7.50
C ALA A 114 -15.02 16.27 -7.47
N PHE A 115 -15.28 16.80 -6.26
CA PHE A 115 -15.89 18.12 -6.10
C PHE A 115 -15.00 19.23 -6.64
N VAL A 116 -13.71 19.23 -6.30
CA VAL A 116 -12.75 20.22 -6.82
C VAL A 116 -12.58 20.11 -8.33
N SER A 117 -12.51 18.88 -8.86
CA SER A 117 -12.45 18.63 -10.30
C SER A 117 -13.69 19.17 -11.03
N MET A 118 -14.88 18.99 -10.46
CA MET A 118 -16.13 19.53 -11.03
C MET A 118 -16.10 21.06 -11.09
N LEU A 119 -15.66 21.73 -10.01
CA LEU A 119 -15.55 23.19 -10.00
C LEU A 119 -14.51 23.71 -11.00
N ALA A 120 -13.36 23.05 -11.10
CA ALA A 120 -12.30 23.40 -12.05
C ALA A 120 -12.78 23.24 -13.50
N GLN A 121 -13.48 22.15 -13.81
CA GLN A 121 -14.03 21.90 -15.15
C GLN A 121 -15.14 22.89 -15.53
N ALA A 122 -15.96 23.33 -14.56
CA ALA A 122 -16.99 24.33 -14.80
C ALA A 122 -16.42 25.74 -14.99
N SER A 123 -15.37 26.10 -14.24
CA SER A 123 -14.82 27.46 -14.22
C SER A 123 -13.72 27.68 -15.26
N LEU A 124 -12.92 26.65 -15.53
CA LEU A 124 -11.71 26.71 -16.37
C LEU A 124 -11.64 25.47 -17.30
N PRO A 125 -12.61 25.27 -18.19
CA PRO A 125 -12.70 24.08 -19.03
C PRO A 125 -11.47 23.94 -19.91
N GLY A 126 -10.90 22.73 -19.96
CA GLY A 126 -9.72 22.41 -20.78
C GLY A 126 -8.39 22.95 -20.23
N SER A 127 -8.39 23.68 -19.11
CA SER A 127 -7.16 24.12 -18.46
C SER A 127 -6.39 22.95 -17.83
N ASP A 128 -5.08 23.10 -17.72
CA ASP A 128 -4.21 22.14 -17.04
C ASP A 128 -4.67 21.85 -15.59
N VAL A 129 -5.22 22.85 -14.89
CA VAL A 129 -5.78 22.70 -13.53
C VAL A 129 -6.93 21.69 -13.52
N ALA A 130 -7.82 21.80 -14.49
CA ALA A 130 -9.00 20.97 -14.56
C ALA A 130 -8.66 19.54 -14.97
N VAL A 131 -7.70 19.38 -15.89
CA VAL A 131 -7.08 18.08 -16.24
C VAL A 131 -6.41 17.45 -15.01
N PHE A 132 -5.63 18.23 -14.26
CA PHE A 132 -4.91 17.78 -13.07
C PHE A 132 -5.81 17.20 -11.99
N PHE A 133 -6.87 17.91 -11.58
CA PHE A 133 -7.76 17.37 -10.55
C PHE A 133 -8.59 16.18 -11.03
N ARG A 134 -8.95 16.14 -12.32
CA ARG A 134 -9.63 14.99 -12.91
C ARG A 134 -8.72 13.75 -12.87
N ASP A 135 -7.48 13.90 -13.28
CA ASP A 135 -6.52 12.80 -13.38
C ASP A 135 -6.09 12.34 -11.98
N LEU A 136 -5.90 13.24 -11.02
CA LEU A 136 -5.69 12.86 -9.61
C LEU A 136 -6.87 12.10 -9.00
N ASN A 137 -8.10 12.52 -9.29
CA ASN A 137 -9.28 11.79 -8.81
C ASN A 137 -9.33 10.37 -9.41
N LEU A 138 -9.04 10.24 -10.71
CA LEU A 138 -8.96 8.95 -11.39
C LEU A 138 -7.85 8.06 -10.81
N ILE A 139 -6.65 8.61 -10.59
CA ILE A 139 -5.53 7.87 -9.99
C ILE A 139 -5.90 7.41 -8.58
N ASN A 140 -6.49 8.29 -7.75
CA ASN A 140 -6.95 7.92 -6.41
C ASN A 140 -8.00 6.80 -6.45
N ALA A 141 -8.92 6.83 -7.41
CA ALA A 141 -9.91 5.78 -7.62
C ALA A 141 -9.26 4.45 -8.01
N VAL A 142 -8.28 4.48 -8.92
CA VAL A 142 -7.53 3.29 -9.35
C VAL A 142 -6.70 2.73 -8.21
N LEU A 143 -6.01 3.57 -7.44
CA LEU A 143 -5.25 3.16 -6.25
C LEU A 143 -6.15 2.49 -5.22
N LEU A 144 -7.31 3.09 -4.92
CA LEU A 144 -8.30 2.51 -4.02
C LEU A 144 -8.80 1.16 -4.53
N GLY A 145 -9.23 1.10 -5.79
CA GLY A 145 -9.76 -0.12 -6.40
C GLY A 145 -8.75 -1.25 -6.42
N PHE A 146 -7.50 -0.94 -6.76
CA PHE A 146 -6.39 -1.89 -6.75
C PHE A 146 -6.09 -2.37 -5.33
N ASN A 147 -5.94 -1.46 -4.36
CA ASN A 147 -5.63 -1.83 -2.98
C ASN A 147 -6.78 -2.61 -2.31
N LEU A 148 -8.03 -2.39 -2.69
CA LEU A 148 -9.17 -3.16 -2.17
C LEU A 148 -9.38 -4.52 -2.84
N LEU A 149 -8.58 -4.90 -3.83
CA LEU A 149 -8.63 -6.25 -4.38
C LEU A 149 -8.39 -7.29 -3.27
N PRO A 150 -9.17 -8.39 -3.21
CA PRO A 150 -9.05 -9.41 -2.17
C PRO A 150 -7.83 -10.33 -2.42
N VAL A 151 -6.67 -9.75 -2.73
CA VAL A 151 -5.43 -10.45 -3.09
C VAL A 151 -4.36 -10.07 -2.08
N PHE A 152 -3.98 -11.00 -1.21
CA PHE A 152 -2.85 -10.78 -0.30
C PHE A 152 -1.56 -10.56 -1.12
N PRO A 153 -0.71 -9.56 -0.81
CA PRO A 153 -0.65 -8.75 0.42
C PRO A 153 -1.37 -7.38 0.36
N LEU A 154 -2.18 -7.10 -0.66
CA LEU A 154 -2.91 -5.83 -0.77
C LEU A 154 -3.87 -5.64 0.40
N ASP A 155 -4.27 -4.40 0.66
CA ASP A 155 -5.11 -4.06 1.81
C ASP A 155 -6.42 -4.83 1.82
N GLY A 156 -7.08 -5.03 0.68
CA GLY A 156 -8.28 -5.83 0.53
C GLY A 156 -8.06 -7.29 0.95
N GLY A 157 -6.94 -7.89 0.54
CA GLY A 157 -6.53 -9.22 1.00
C GLY A 157 -6.24 -9.29 2.50
N GLN A 158 -5.64 -8.23 3.05
CA GLN A 158 -5.40 -8.09 4.48
C GLN A 158 -6.69 -7.80 5.28
N ILE A 159 -7.65 -7.08 4.72
CA ILE A 159 -9.00 -6.88 5.29
C ILE A 159 -9.70 -8.24 5.34
N VAL A 160 -9.67 -9.02 4.25
CA VAL A 160 -10.19 -10.39 4.24
C VAL A 160 -9.53 -11.24 5.32
N ARG A 161 -8.20 -11.16 5.49
CA ARG A 161 -7.51 -11.83 6.60
C ARG A 161 -8.04 -11.37 7.96
N GLY A 162 -8.19 -10.07 8.18
CA GLY A 162 -8.71 -9.52 9.43
C GLY A 162 -10.13 -10.01 9.76
N LEU A 163 -10.98 -10.10 8.73
CA LEU A 163 -12.34 -10.64 8.86
C LEU A 163 -12.34 -12.14 9.14
N LEU A 164 -11.50 -12.91 8.45
CA LEU A 164 -11.35 -14.35 8.67
C LEU A 164 -10.73 -14.69 10.04
N TRP A 165 -10.02 -13.75 10.65
CA TRP A 165 -9.43 -13.97 11.98
C TRP A 165 -10.54 -14.21 13.02
N PHE A 166 -11.65 -13.48 12.99
CA PHE A 166 -12.74 -13.65 13.98
C PHE A 166 -13.21 -15.11 14.13
N PRO A 167 -13.58 -15.83 13.04
CA PRO A 167 -13.99 -17.24 13.14
C PRO A 167 -12.83 -18.26 13.14
N PHE A 168 -11.70 -17.99 12.47
CA PHE A 168 -10.68 -19.02 12.21
C PHE A 168 -9.38 -18.86 13.03
N GLY A 169 -9.19 -17.72 13.70
CA GLY A 169 -7.95 -17.40 14.41
C GLY A 169 -6.86 -16.80 13.50
N GLU A 170 -5.78 -16.33 14.13
CA GLU A 170 -4.72 -15.53 13.48
C GLU A 170 -3.96 -16.30 12.39
N ILE A 171 -3.63 -17.56 12.69
CA ILE A 171 -2.77 -18.37 11.83
C ILE A 171 -3.55 -18.89 10.62
N ARG A 172 -4.77 -19.43 10.83
CA ARG A 172 -5.61 -19.94 9.74
C ARG A 172 -6.07 -18.82 8.82
N SER A 173 -6.41 -17.65 9.34
CA SER A 173 -6.78 -16.50 8.51
C SER A 173 -5.64 -16.05 7.59
N LEU A 174 -4.40 -16.01 8.09
CA LEU A 174 -3.22 -15.75 7.26
C LEU A 174 -3.05 -16.81 6.17
N GLN A 175 -3.21 -18.10 6.51
CA GLN A 175 -3.11 -19.19 5.54
C GLN A 175 -4.14 -19.05 4.42
N ILE A 176 -5.42 -18.85 4.76
CA ILE A 176 -6.51 -18.73 3.79
C ILE A 176 -6.30 -17.50 2.91
N SER A 177 -6.04 -16.34 3.50
CA SER A 177 -5.80 -15.10 2.75
C SER A 177 -4.57 -15.20 1.83
N SER A 178 -3.51 -15.88 2.26
CA SER A 178 -2.33 -16.13 1.41
C SER A 178 -2.66 -17.03 0.21
N VAL A 179 -3.51 -18.05 0.39
CA VAL A 179 -3.96 -18.90 -0.73
C VAL A 179 -4.81 -18.11 -1.71
N ILE A 180 -5.75 -17.28 -1.22
CA ILE A 180 -6.52 -16.38 -2.08
C ILE A 180 -5.59 -15.44 -2.84
N GLY A 181 -4.56 -14.89 -2.17
CA GLY A 181 -3.52 -14.07 -2.79
C GLY A 181 -2.73 -14.79 -3.89
N LEU A 182 -2.37 -16.06 -3.69
CA LEU A 182 -1.68 -16.86 -4.70
C LEU A 182 -2.55 -17.09 -5.94
N ILE A 183 -3.83 -17.42 -5.75
CA ILE A 183 -4.78 -17.61 -6.86
C ILE A 183 -4.98 -16.29 -7.61
N GLY A 184 -5.25 -15.19 -6.88
CA GLY A 184 -5.42 -13.87 -7.47
C GLY A 184 -4.18 -13.36 -8.22
N GLY A 185 -2.99 -13.54 -7.63
CA GLY A 185 -1.72 -13.21 -8.26
C GLY A 185 -1.44 -14.02 -9.53
N ALA A 186 -1.81 -15.31 -9.54
CA ALA A 186 -1.67 -16.16 -10.73
C ALA A 186 -2.60 -15.70 -11.86
N ILE A 187 -3.87 -15.37 -11.55
CA ILE A 187 -4.83 -14.83 -12.52
C ILE A 187 -4.31 -13.52 -13.11
N LEU A 188 -3.85 -12.59 -12.26
CA LEU A 188 -3.25 -11.33 -12.72
C LEU A 188 -2.01 -11.55 -13.60
N GLY A 189 -1.19 -12.55 -13.26
CA GLY A 189 -0.03 -12.93 -14.06
C GLY A 189 -0.39 -13.43 -15.46
N ILE A 190 -1.38 -14.33 -15.55
CA ILE A 190 -1.87 -14.86 -16.83
C ILE A 190 -2.43 -13.71 -17.68
N VAL A 191 -3.28 -12.86 -17.10
CA VAL A 191 -3.84 -11.69 -17.80
C VAL A 191 -2.73 -10.74 -18.26
N GLY A 192 -1.73 -10.48 -17.42
CA GLY A 192 -0.58 -9.64 -17.75
C GLY A 192 0.23 -10.17 -18.92
N LEU A 193 0.46 -11.48 -18.97
CA LEU A 193 1.15 -12.16 -20.07
C LEU A 193 0.33 -12.11 -21.36
N MET A 194 -0.99 -12.37 -21.29
CA MET A 194 -1.89 -12.29 -22.44
C MET A 194 -1.97 -10.87 -23.01
N ALA A 195 -1.87 -9.85 -22.15
CA ALA A 195 -1.84 -8.45 -22.56
C ALA A 195 -0.47 -7.99 -23.10
N GLY A 196 0.56 -8.85 -23.06
CA GLY A 196 1.91 -8.50 -23.50
C GLY A 196 2.59 -7.42 -22.66
N SER A 197 2.10 -7.18 -21.43
CA SER A 197 2.58 -6.08 -20.59
C SER A 197 3.53 -6.56 -19.51
N VAL A 198 4.80 -6.17 -19.66
CA VAL A 198 5.86 -6.46 -18.68
C VAL A 198 5.50 -5.94 -17.29
N TRP A 199 4.82 -4.78 -17.20
CA TRP A 199 4.45 -4.18 -15.93
C TRP A 199 3.47 -5.05 -15.12
N TRP A 200 2.43 -5.58 -15.78
CA TRP A 200 1.48 -6.49 -15.14
C TRP A 200 2.14 -7.80 -14.71
N ALA A 201 3.10 -8.31 -15.50
CA ALA A 201 3.87 -9.48 -15.12
C ALA A 201 4.76 -9.24 -13.89
N VAL A 202 5.44 -8.09 -13.81
CA VAL A 202 6.24 -7.69 -12.64
C VAL A 202 5.37 -7.55 -11.39
N LEU A 203 4.21 -6.90 -11.52
CA LEU A 203 3.26 -6.74 -10.43
C LEU A 203 2.73 -8.10 -9.94
N ALA A 204 2.34 -8.97 -10.86
CA ALA A 204 1.88 -10.32 -10.54
C ALA A 204 2.97 -11.15 -9.83
N PHE A 205 4.21 -11.10 -10.31
CA PHE A 205 5.35 -11.75 -9.66
C PHE A 205 5.54 -11.23 -8.23
N PHE A 206 5.46 -9.92 -8.02
CA PHE A 206 5.56 -9.33 -6.68
C PHE A 206 4.43 -9.82 -5.75
N LEU A 207 3.18 -9.78 -6.20
CA LEU A 207 2.02 -10.27 -5.43
C LEU A 207 2.17 -11.76 -5.09
N LEU A 208 2.51 -12.59 -6.07
CA LEU A 208 2.76 -14.02 -5.88
C LEU A 208 3.87 -14.29 -4.88
N SER A 209 5.01 -13.59 -4.99
CA SER A 209 6.13 -13.76 -4.07
C SER A 209 5.71 -13.48 -2.64
N ARG A 210 4.98 -12.38 -2.40
CA ARG A 210 4.51 -11.97 -1.07
C ARG A 210 3.46 -12.92 -0.51
N ALA A 211 2.51 -13.37 -1.33
CA ALA A 211 1.52 -14.37 -0.94
C ALA A 211 2.17 -15.71 -0.59
N TRP A 212 3.18 -16.11 -1.35
CA TRP A 212 3.98 -17.30 -1.07
C TRP A 212 4.71 -17.20 0.28
N TYR A 213 5.37 -16.07 0.56
CA TYR A 213 5.99 -15.82 1.87
C TYR A 213 4.98 -15.87 3.03
N GLY A 214 3.81 -15.26 2.87
CA GLY A 214 2.74 -15.31 3.87
C GLY A 214 2.24 -16.73 4.16
N TRP A 215 2.11 -17.54 3.11
CA TRP A 215 1.73 -18.95 3.25
C TRP A 215 2.80 -19.80 3.95
N GLN A 216 4.08 -19.62 3.60
CA GLN A 216 5.18 -20.29 4.28
C GLN A 216 5.25 -19.92 5.76
N GLN A 217 5.05 -18.64 6.08
CA GLN A 217 5.01 -18.16 7.46
C GLN A 217 3.87 -18.80 8.25
N ALA A 218 2.66 -18.86 7.67
CA ALA A 218 1.53 -19.53 8.31
C ALA A 218 1.83 -21.02 8.60
N LYS A 219 2.44 -21.73 7.64
CA LYS A 219 2.88 -23.12 7.84
C LYS A 219 3.88 -23.26 8.97
N ALA A 220 4.90 -22.39 9.03
CA ALA A 220 5.88 -22.40 10.10
C ALA A 220 5.23 -22.19 11.47
N MET A 221 4.27 -21.26 11.58
CA MET A 221 3.51 -21.01 12.82
C MET A 221 2.65 -22.21 13.24
N ILE A 222 2.01 -22.91 12.30
CA ILE A 222 1.25 -24.15 12.60
C ILE A 222 2.19 -25.22 13.15
N THR A 223 3.36 -25.41 12.54
CA THR A 223 4.34 -26.40 12.99
C THR A 223 4.89 -26.04 14.37
N ALA A 224 5.25 -24.78 14.61
CA ALA A 224 5.70 -24.30 15.91
C ALA A 224 4.63 -24.50 17.00
N SER A 225 3.37 -24.18 16.69
CA SER A 225 2.24 -24.40 17.61
C SER A 225 2.08 -25.88 17.96
N LYS A 226 2.24 -26.79 17.00
CA LYS A 226 2.21 -28.24 17.24
C LYS A 226 3.38 -28.74 18.08
N MET A 227 4.54 -28.08 17.97
CA MET A 227 5.76 -28.41 18.71
C MET A 227 5.84 -27.74 20.10
N GLY A 228 4.82 -26.97 20.50
CA GLY A 228 4.83 -26.23 21.77
C GLY A 228 5.84 -25.08 21.81
N ILE A 229 6.38 -24.67 20.67
CA ILE A 229 7.34 -23.56 20.57
C ILE A 229 6.57 -22.24 20.63
N PRO A 230 6.94 -21.29 21.51
CA PRO A 230 6.33 -19.97 21.55
C PRO A 230 6.43 -19.29 20.19
N ILE A 231 5.30 -18.80 19.67
CA ILE A 231 5.27 -18.07 18.41
C ILE A 231 5.82 -16.67 18.67
N SER A 232 7.05 -16.42 18.22
CA SER A 232 7.68 -15.09 18.20
C SER A 232 6.86 -14.10 17.34
N PRO A 233 6.86 -12.79 17.64
CA PRO A 233 6.15 -11.77 16.86
C PRO A 233 6.44 -11.83 15.36
N SER A 234 5.48 -11.34 14.57
CA SER A 234 5.58 -11.22 13.11
C SER A 234 6.90 -10.53 12.70
N PRO A 235 7.67 -11.04 11.71
CA PRO A 235 8.92 -10.44 11.23
C PRO A 235 8.75 -9.04 10.59
N THR A 236 7.53 -8.56 10.42
CA THR A 236 7.24 -7.18 10.01
C THR A 236 7.48 -6.16 11.13
N ALA A 237 7.64 -6.63 12.38
CA ALA A 237 8.11 -5.79 13.47
C ALA A 237 9.59 -5.47 13.24
N PRO A 238 10.01 -4.19 13.23
CA PRO A 238 11.43 -3.89 13.26
C PRO A 238 12.04 -4.54 14.51
N GLU A 239 13.18 -5.20 14.32
CA GLU A 239 14.05 -5.58 15.43
C GLU A 239 14.39 -4.29 16.18
N ASN A 240 13.89 -4.16 17.42
CA ASN A 240 14.13 -2.97 18.23
C ASN A 240 15.65 -2.76 18.32
N PRO A 241 16.20 -1.59 17.94
CA PRO A 241 17.52 -1.27 18.40
C PRO A 241 17.43 -1.20 19.93
N VAL A 242 18.17 -2.08 20.59
CA VAL A 242 18.41 -2.02 22.04
C VAL A 242 18.71 -0.55 22.38
N PRO A 243 17.99 0.09 23.32
CA PRO A 243 18.37 1.41 23.78
C PRO A 243 19.80 1.30 24.34
N ARG A 244 20.75 1.97 23.68
CA ARG A 244 22.03 2.32 24.30
C ARG A 244 21.80 3.52 25.20
#